data_AF-A0A219T7W5-F1
#
_entry.id   AF-A0A219T7W5-F1
#
_cell.length_a   1.000
_cell.length_b   1.000
_cell.length_c   1.000
_cell.angle_alpha   90.00
_cell.angle_beta   90.00
_cell.angle_gamma   90.00
#
_symmetry.space_group_name_H-M   'P 1'
#
loop_
_entity.id
_entity.type
_entity.pdbx_description
1 polymer ?
#
loop_
_entity_poly.entity_id
_entity_poly.type
_entity_poly.pdbx_seq_one_letter_code
_entity_poly.pdbx_strand_id
1 'polypeptide(L)'
;MQMQVNADIKRDCRKQTGVSWASLKKLKAADYNQNDPKLKCYLKCFMQKNGIFGEDDIDIEKALRHLPTGIKGPSKTTLEYCKKIPSVDSCDKAFQLAKCYFKAQPEVLKSVSFV
;
A
#
# COMPACT_ATOMS: atom_id res chain seq x y z
N MET A 1 -15.97 -7.21 5.10
CA MET A 1 -14.83 -8.06 5.49
C MET A 1 -13.60 -7.17 5.62
N GLN A 2 -13.20 -6.83 6.84
CA GLN A 2 -12.03 -5.97 7.07
C GLN A 2 -10.76 -6.81 6.88
N MET A 3 -9.81 -6.30 6.10
CA MET A 3 -8.47 -6.90 6.02
C MET A 3 -7.85 -6.78 7.42
N GLN A 4 -7.29 -7.84 7.99
CA GLN A 4 -6.71 -7.81 9.34
C GLN A 4 -5.50 -6.87 9.34
N VAL A 5 -5.72 -5.62 9.76
CA VAL A 5 -4.66 -4.64 9.99
C VAL A 5 -4.58 -4.40 11.48
N ASN A 6 -3.43 -4.67 12.08
CA ASN A 6 -3.20 -4.29 13.46
C ASN A 6 -3.21 -2.74 13.55
N ALA A 7 -4.10 -2.16 14.36
CA ALA A 7 -4.24 -0.71 14.57
C ALA A 7 -2.92 -0.05 14.99
N ASP A 8 -2.00 -0.83 15.57
CA ASP A 8 -0.66 -0.39 15.91
C ASP A 8 0.19 -0.02 14.68
N ILE A 9 0.00 -0.70 13.54
CA ILE A 9 0.85 -0.53 12.35
C ILE A 9 0.76 0.87 11.78
N LYS A 10 -0.45 1.40 11.58
CA LYS A 10 -0.64 2.75 11.01
C LYS A 10 -0.06 3.85 11.91
N ARG A 11 -0.24 3.71 13.23
CA ARG A 11 0.32 4.63 14.22
C ARG A 11 1.84 4.59 14.20
N ASP A 12 2.42 3.40 14.21
CA ASP A 12 3.87 3.20 14.25
C ASP A 12 4.53 3.71 12.98
N CYS A 13 4.00 3.37 11.81
CA CYS A 13 4.55 3.85 10.54
C CYS A 13 4.45 5.37 10.43
N ARG A 14 3.37 5.98 10.91
CA ARG A 14 3.25 7.44 10.93
C ARG A 14 4.28 8.07 11.86
N LYS A 15 4.50 7.51 13.06
CA LYS A 15 5.56 7.96 13.97
C LYS A 15 6.95 7.82 13.33
N GLN A 16 7.22 6.69 12.67
CA GLN A 16 8.51 6.41 12.05
C GLN A 16 8.83 7.34 10.87
N THR A 17 7.85 7.62 10.01
CA THR A 17 8.08 8.43 8.79
C THR A 17 7.76 9.91 8.97
N GLY A 18 7.00 10.27 10.00
CA GLY A 18 6.52 11.63 10.21
C GLY A 18 5.51 12.09 9.15
N VAL A 19 4.84 11.18 8.44
CA VAL A 19 3.82 11.54 7.45
C VAL A 19 2.65 12.29 8.10
N SER A 20 2.13 13.29 7.40
CA SER A 20 1.00 14.08 7.91
C SER A 20 -0.33 13.33 7.75
N TRP A 21 -1.31 13.63 8.62
CA TRP A 21 -2.69 13.15 8.42
C TRP A 21 -3.27 13.65 7.10
N ALA A 22 -2.89 14.85 6.66
CA ALA A 22 -3.38 15.44 5.43
C ALA A 22 -2.94 14.62 4.21
N SER A 23 -1.66 14.23 4.13
CA SER A 23 -1.13 13.40 3.03
C SER A 23 -1.85 12.05 2.95
N LEU A 24 -2.07 11.41 4.11
CA LEU A 24 -2.80 10.15 4.21
C LEU A 24 -4.26 10.27 3.78
N LYS A 25 -4.96 11.32 4.23
CA LYS A 25 -6.36 11.58 3.84
C LYS A 25 -6.50 11.87 2.35
N LYS A 26 -5.57 12.63 1.75
CA LYS A 26 -5.52 12.84 0.31
C LYS A 26 -5.38 11.53 -0.46
N LEU A 27 -4.47 10.64 -0.02
CA LEU A 27 -4.32 9.33 -0.64
C LEU A 27 -5.61 8.50 -0.53
N LYS A 28 -6.26 8.51 0.64
CA LYS A 28 -7.55 7.83 0.86
C LYS A 28 -8.68 8.40 0.01
N ALA A 29 -8.60 9.68 -0.34
CA ALA A 29 -9.49 10.35 -1.30
C ALA A 29 -9.07 10.15 -2.77
N ALA A 30 -8.19 9.19 -3.06
CA ALA A 30 -7.67 8.90 -4.40
C ALA A 30 -6.86 10.05 -5.06
N ASP A 31 -6.33 10.99 -4.27
CA ASP A 31 -5.35 11.96 -4.74
C ASP A 31 -3.94 11.32 -4.74
N TYR A 32 -3.53 10.87 -5.93
CA TYR A 32 -2.24 10.23 -6.17
C TYR A 32 -1.16 11.18 -6.69
N ASN A 33 -1.46 12.49 -6.82
CA ASN A 33 -0.53 13.50 -7.34
C ASN A 33 0.33 14.08 -6.20
N GLN A 34 0.72 13.22 -5.27
CA GLN A 34 1.51 13.57 -4.10
C GLN A 34 2.94 13.08 -4.31
N ASN A 35 3.91 13.98 -4.13
CA ASN A 35 5.32 13.63 -4.16
C ASN A 35 5.97 13.68 -2.77
N ASP A 36 5.16 13.57 -1.71
CA ASP A 36 5.63 13.57 -0.31
C ASP A 36 6.45 12.30 -0.04
N PRO A 37 7.79 12.39 0.16
CA PRO A 37 8.62 11.22 0.42
C PRO A 37 8.20 10.46 1.68
N LYS A 38 7.65 11.17 2.69
CA LYS A 38 7.17 10.57 3.93
C LYS A 38 5.94 9.70 3.70
N LEU A 39 5.08 10.09 2.75
CA LEU A 39 3.93 9.28 2.33
C LEU A 39 4.37 8.01 1.60
N LYS A 40 5.36 8.11 0.70
CA LYS A 40 5.91 6.95 0.00
C LYS A 40 6.50 5.95 0.99
N CYS A 41 7.36 6.42 1.89
CA CYS A 41 7.96 5.56 2.91
C CYS A 41 6.94 5.06 3.95
N TYR A 42 5.85 5.80 4.20
CA TYR A 42 4.76 5.31 5.04
C TYR A 42 4.12 4.06 4.44
N LEU A 43 3.82 4.04 3.14
CA LEU A 43 3.26 2.86 2.48
C LEU A 43 4.24 1.70 2.49
N LYS A 44 5.54 1.96 2.29
CA LYS A 44 6.57 0.93 2.46
C LYS A 44 6.52 0.33 3.87
N CYS A 45 6.60 1.15 4.93
CA CYS A 45 6.52 0.68 6.31
C CYS A 45 5.24 -0.14 6.56
N PHE A 46 4.11 0.36 6.08
CA PHE A 46 2.82 -0.30 6.25
C PHE A 46 2.82 -1.69 5.59
N MET A 47 3.33 -1.79 4.35
CA MET A 47 3.46 -3.05 3.65
C MET A 47 4.46 -3.98 4.34
N GLN A 48 5.61 -3.48 4.81
CA GLN A 48 6.62 -4.28 5.50
C GLN A 48 6.08 -4.89 6.80
N LYS A 49 5.39 -4.09 7.64
CA LYS A 49 4.79 -4.58 8.89
C LYS A 49 3.64 -5.58 8.66
N ASN A 50 3.01 -5.55 7.49
CA ASN A 50 2.03 -6.56 7.07
C ASN A 50 2.66 -7.73 6.30
N GLY A 51 3.98 -7.77 6.19
CA GLY A 51 4.75 -8.80 5.48
C GLY A 51 4.69 -8.72 3.95
N ILE A 52 4.01 -7.73 3.39
CA ILE A 52 3.81 -7.56 1.94
C ILE A 52 5.09 -7.10 1.24
N PHE A 53 5.93 -6.33 1.93
CA PHE A 53 7.19 -5.83 1.40
C PHE A 53 8.32 -6.46 2.23
N GLY A 54 9.21 -7.19 1.57
CA GLY A 54 10.37 -7.83 2.18
C GLY A 54 11.54 -6.86 2.37
N GLU A 55 12.77 -7.37 2.28
CA GLU A 55 13.97 -6.53 2.31
C GLU A 55 14.10 -5.73 0.99
N ASP A 56 13.98 -6.42 -0.15
CA ASP A 56 14.23 -5.81 -1.46
C ASP A 56 12.96 -5.59 -2.31
N ASP A 57 11.91 -6.36 -2.05
CA ASP A 57 10.80 -6.47 -3.00
C ASP A 57 9.44 -6.83 -2.38
N ILE A 58 8.39 -6.66 -3.18
CA ILE A 58 7.00 -6.95 -2.87
C ILE A 58 6.74 -8.45 -3.03
N ASP A 59 6.18 -9.06 -1.99
CA ASP A 59 5.68 -10.42 -1.95
C ASP A 59 4.17 -10.43 -2.29
N ILE A 60 3.87 -10.79 -3.54
CA ILE A 60 2.49 -10.80 -4.06
C ILE A 60 1.64 -11.83 -3.33
N GLU A 61 2.19 -13.00 -3.02
CA GLU A 61 1.44 -14.06 -2.33
C GLU A 61 1.05 -13.61 -0.92
N LYS A 62 1.93 -12.87 -0.22
CA LYS A 62 1.56 -12.24 1.06
C LYS A 62 0.55 -11.11 0.88
N ALA A 63 0.65 -10.29 -0.16
CA ALA A 63 -0.36 -9.28 -0.47
C ALA A 63 -1.76 -9.89 -0.64
N LEU A 64 -1.86 -11.00 -1.39
CA LEU A 64 -3.12 -11.70 -1.64
C LEU A 64 -3.76 -12.27 -0.37
N ARG A 65 -2.98 -12.59 0.68
CA ARG A 65 -3.53 -13.07 1.97
C ARG A 65 -4.39 -12.03 2.67
N HIS A 66 -4.11 -10.74 2.44
CA HIS A 66 -4.88 -9.63 3.01
C HIS A 66 -6.19 -9.37 2.29
N LEU A 67 -6.38 -9.93 1.09
CA LEU A 67 -7.54 -9.66 0.26
C LEU A 67 -8.67 -10.69 0.47
N PRO A 68 -9.94 -10.27 0.27
CA PRO A 68 -11.06 -11.18 0.11
C PRO A 68 -10.81 -12.29 -0.92
N THR A 69 -11.18 -13.53 -0.59
CA THR A 69 -11.02 -14.69 -1.49
C THR A 69 -11.58 -14.44 -2.90
N GLY A 70 -12.75 -13.81 -2.98
CA GLY A 70 -13.44 -13.55 -4.25
C GLY A 70 -12.70 -12.61 -5.21
N ILE A 71 -11.70 -11.85 -4.75
CA ILE A 71 -10.93 -10.93 -5.60
C ILE A 71 -9.46 -11.32 -5.77
N LYS A 72 -9.00 -12.42 -5.15
CA LYS A 72 -7.57 -12.80 -5.17
C LYS A 72 -7.04 -13.07 -6.58
N GLY A 73 -7.82 -13.77 -7.42
CA GLY A 73 -7.43 -14.09 -8.80
C GLY A 73 -7.16 -12.82 -9.63
N PRO A 74 -8.16 -11.94 -9.83
CA PRO A 74 -7.97 -10.67 -10.54
C PRO A 74 -6.87 -9.80 -9.91
N SER A 75 -6.79 -9.78 -8.57
CA SER A 75 -5.78 -9.02 -7.85
C SER A 75 -4.36 -9.50 -8.09
N LYS A 76 -4.15 -10.81 -8.26
CA LYS A 76 -2.82 -11.37 -8.54
C LYS A 76 -2.27 -10.79 -9.85
N THR A 77 -3.04 -10.88 -10.92
CA THR A 77 -2.65 -10.34 -12.23
C THR A 77 -2.39 -8.83 -12.17
N THR A 78 -3.25 -8.07 -11.46
CA THR A 78 -3.04 -6.63 -11.30
C THR A 78 -1.76 -6.32 -10.50
N LEU A 79 -1.51 -7.01 -9.39
CA LEU A 79 -0.33 -6.80 -8.56
C LEU A 79 0.96 -7.16 -9.31
N GLU A 80 0.96 -8.24 -10.09
CA GLU A 80 2.08 -8.63 -10.95
C GLU A 80 2.39 -7.58 -12.01
N TYR A 81 1.36 -6.98 -12.61
CA TYR A 81 1.51 -5.85 -13.52
C TYR A 81 2.07 -4.60 -12.81
N CYS A 82 1.44 -4.19 -11.71
CA CYS A 82 1.82 -3.01 -10.96
C CYS A 82 3.23 -3.09 -10.37
N LYS A 83 3.68 -4.28 -9.99
CA LYS A 83 5.03 -4.53 -9.44
C LYS A 83 6.15 -4.23 -10.46
N LYS A 84 5.86 -4.29 -11.76
CA LYS A 84 6.83 -4.01 -12.84
C LYS A 84 7.00 -2.52 -13.14
N ILE A 85 6.21 -1.65 -12.51
CA ILE A 85 6.33 -0.21 -12.71
C ILE A 85 7.71 0.25 -12.21
N PRO A 86 8.49 0.97 -13.03
CA PRO A 86 9.78 1.52 -12.61
C PRO A 86 9.63 2.40 -11.36
N SER A 87 10.60 2.30 -10.47
CA SER A 87 10.67 3.10 -9.24
C SER A 87 12.11 3.50 -8.98
N VAL A 88 12.29 4.66 -8.35
CA VAL A 88 13.62 5.22 -8.07
C VAL A 88 14.25 4.65 -6.80
N ASP A 89 13.43 4.22 -5.84
CA ASP A 89 13.86 3.63 -4.58
C ASP A 89 12.75 2.73 -4.00
N SER A 90 13.05 2.05 -2.87
CA SER A 90 12.10 1.15 -2.20
C SER A 90 10.82 1.83 -1.68
N CYS A 91 10.86 3.09 -1.27
CA CYS A 91 9.68 3.84 -0.83
C CYS A 91 8.80 4.19 -2.03
N ASP A 92 9.42 4.65 -3.12
CA ASP A 92 8.73 4.91 -4.38
C ASP A 92 8.12 3.64 -4.96
N LYS A 93 8.82 2.51 -4.88
CA LYS A 93 8.31 1.18 -5.29
C LYS A 93 7.00 0.83 -4.58
N ALA A 94 6.95 0.98 -3.26
CA ALA A 94 5.73 0.75 -2.48
C ALA A 94 4.60 1.71 -2.89
N PHE A 95 4.94 2.98 -3.15
CA PHE A 95 3.98 3.97 -3.61
C PHE A 95 3.44 3.69 -5.01
N GLN A 96 4.29 3.35 -5.98
CA GLN A 96 3.86 3.03 -7.34
C GLN A 96 2.98 1.79 -7.37
N LEU A 97 3.33 0.74 -6.61
CA LEU A 97 2.48 -0.45 -6.46
C LEU A 97 1.10 -0.06 -5.91
N ALA A 98 1.05 0.64 -4.78
CA ALA A 98 -0.20 1.04 -4.14
C ALA A 98 -1.06 1.92 -5.07
N LYS A 99 -0.45 2.93 -5.71
CA LYS A 99 -1.11 3.83 -6.67
C LYS A 99 -1.71 3.05 -7.83
N CYS A 100 -0.93 2.17 -8.46
CA CYS A 100 -1.39 1.37 -9.59
C CYS A 100 -2.53 0.43 -9.16
N TYR A 101 -2.37 -0.27 -8.04
CA TYR A 101 -3.36 -1.22 -7.55
C TYR A 101 -4.66 -0.54 -7.11
N PHE A 102 -4.60 0.58 -6.40
CA PHE A 102 -5.79 1.33 -5.98
C PHE A 102 -6.55 1.97 -7.15
N LYS A 103 -5.85 2.35 -8.23
CA LYS A 103 -6.51 2.77 -9.47
C LYS A 103 -7.27 1.63 -10.15
N ALA A 104 -6.67 0.43 -10.17
CA ALA A 104 -7.30 -0.75 -10.76
C ALA A 104 -8.41 -1.35 -9.86
N GLN A 105 -8.28 -1.20 -8.53
CA GLN A 105 -9.23 -1.72 -7.55
C GLN A 105 -9.59 -0.68 -6.47
N PRO A 106 -10.45 0.30 -6.79
CA PRO A 106 -10.84 1.36 -5.84
C PRO A 106 -11.51 0.85 -4.57
N GLU A 107 -12.17 -0.31 -4.61
CA GLU A 107 -12.80 -0.92 -3.43
C GLU A 107 -11.79 -1.37 -2.37
N VAL A 108 -10.57 -1.74 -2.79
CA VAL A 108 -9.46 -2.02 -1.88
C VAL A 108 -9.07 -0.72 -1.16
N LEU A 109 -8.91 0.39 -1.88
CA LEU A 109 -8.57 1.69 -1.29
C LEU A 109 -9.58 2.08 -0.22
N LYS A 110 -10.88 1.85 -0.43
CA LYS A 110 -11.93 2.12 0.55
C LYS A 110 -11.83 1.19 1.77
N SER A 111 -11.52 -0.09 1.54
CA SER A 111 -11.54 -1.14 2.56
C SER A 111 -10.30 -1.18 3.48
N VAL A 112 -9.11 -0.80 3.00
CA VAL A 112 -7.88 -0.84 3.81
C VAL A 112 -7.86 0.29 4.86
N SER A 113 -7.63 -0.03 6.12
CA SER A 113 -7.46 0.95 7.20
C SER A 113 -5.99 1.37 7.39
N PHE A 114 -5.40 2.01 6.39
CA PHE A 114 -4.07 2.63 6.49
C PHE A 114 -4.12 4.10 6.92
N VAL A 115 -5.31 4.67 7.13
CA VAL A 115 -5.54 5.99 7.72
C VAL A 115 -6.32 5.79 9.02
#